data_AF-A0A9E5V8U9-F1
#
_entry.id   AF-A0A9E5V8U9-F1
#
_cell.length_a   1.000
_cell.length_b   1.000
_cell.length_c   1.000
_cell.angle_alpha   90.00
_cell.angle_beta   90.00
_cell.angle_gamma   90.00
#
_symmetry.space_group_name_H-M   'P 1'
#
loop_
_entity.id
_entity.type
_entity.pdbx_description
1 polymer ?
#
loop_
_entity_poly.entity_id
_entity_poly.type
_entity_poly.pdbx_seq_one_letter_code
_entity_poly.pdbx_strand_id
1 'polypeptide(L)'
;MTFQEYLVSIFFLVNKDLKTLASYVSKRQWQEVLLLSVLSFREELDRTKLIIEMSEYIHFLVADDKTIQYLLTIISKKYLSLKIPRWYHPTAIRALYLDMTRFVNCATDIDIINAGIEQSFLLAYEIDQELVTGLVLAIEIGRTRHSYRNIELVFDIGFTQMLVEAYRFGDNLEVCLDLFHDYIDDATNFNSEIGNKLKLLQQEFKECSKELTCKKIVDKLQNLMVETRNFGHNLQLSSEQKKLIQVYYDANKILVKCLNSGCKLSEQLRAEIEETLLLPIVEIEKRKREQKTE
;
A
#
# COMPACT_ATOMS: atom_id res chain seq x y z
N MET A 1 -17.39 2.04 21.77
CA MET A 1 -16.69 2.91 22.72
C MET A 1 -17.01 2.42 24.12
N THR A 2 -16.04 1.77 24.77
CA THR A 2 -16.23 1.19 26.10
C THR A 2 -15.44 2.01 27.12
N PHE A 3 -16.06 2.23 28.28
CA PHE A 3 -15.45 2.92 29.43
C PHE A 3 -14.09 2.30 29.84
N GLN A 4 -13.88 1.03 29.56
CA GLN A 4 -12.64 0.30 29.83
C GLN A 4 -11.46 0.81 29.00
N GLU A 5 -11.64 1.07 27.70
CA GLU A 5 -10.57 1.55 26.81
C GLU A 5 -10.05 2.93 27.26
N TYR A 6 -10.94 3.77 27.79
CA TYR A 6 -10.60 5.08 28.34
C TYR A 6 -9.83 4.98 29.67
N LEU A 7 -10.21 4.07 30.56
CA LEU A 7 -9.46 3.86 31.82
C LEU A 7 -8.05 3.32 31.54
N VAL A 8 -7.91 2.43 30.56
CA VAL A 8 -6.60 1.91 30.16
C VAL A 8 -5.72 3.00 29.56
N SER A 9 -6.27 3.89 28.72
CA SER A 9 -5.48 5.02 28.18
C SER A 9 -4.99 5.96 29.27
N ILE A 10 -5.82 6.26 30.28
CA ILE A 10 -5.42 7.04 31.46
C ILE A 10 -4.31 6.32 32.25
N PHE A 11 -4.41 5.01 32.44
CA PHE A 11 -3.40 4.25 33.17
C PHE A 11 -2.00 4.41 32.55
N PHE A 12 -1.88 4.31 31.22
CA PHE A 12 -0.59 4.50 30.54
C PHE A 12 -0.09 5.95 30.62
N LEU A 13 -1.00 6.93 30.57
CA LEU A 13 -0.64 8.35 30.73
C LEU A 13 -0.04 8.62 32.12
N VAL A 14 -0.71 8.14 33.17
CA VAL A 14 -0.28 8.38 34.56
C VAL A 14 1.07 7.72 34.83
N ASN A 15 1.29 6.51 34.31
CA ASN A 15 2.55 5.78 34.50
C ASN A 15 3.67 6.20 33.54
N LYS A 16 3.38 7.08 32.57
CA LYS A 16 4.32 7.55 31.52
C LYS A 16 4.99 6.42 30.73
N ASP A 17 4.37 5.25 30.65
CA ASP A 17 4.87 4.08 29.93
C ASP A 17 4.40 4.08 28.46
N LEU A 18 4.80 5.14 27.74
CA LEU A 18 4.37 5.38 26.36
C LEU A 18 5.03 4.40 25.37
N LYS A 19 6.20 3.86 25.70
CA LYS A 19 6.92 2.87 24.88
C LYS A 19 6.16 1.56 24.81
N THR A 20 5.72 1.06 25.96
CA THR A 20 4.90 -0.15 26.01
C THR A 20 3.59 0.07 25.27
N LEU A 21 2.94 1.21 25.47
CA LEU A 21 1.71 1.54 24.75
C LEU A 21 1.95 1.58 23.22
N ALA A 22 3.01 2.24 22.77
CA ALA A 22 3.38 2.31 21.36
C ALA A 22 3.59 0.92 20.73
N SER A 23 4.20 -0.02 21.46
CA SER A 23 4.39 -1.40 20.98
C SER A 23 3.09 -2.14 20.66
N TYR A 24 1.96 -1.68 21.22
CA TYR A 24 0.64 -2.25 20.94
C TYR A 24 0.00 -1.73 19.65
N VAL A 25 0.67 -0.85 18.89
CA VAL A 25 0.20 -0.39 17.57
C VAL A 25 0.00 -1.56 16.58
N SER A 26 0.73 -2.65 16.74
CA SER A 26 0.55 -3.87 15.95
C SER A 26 -0.66 -4.72 16.36
N LYS A 27 -1.31 -4.41 17.49
CA LYS A 27 -2.37 -5.24 18.06
C LYS A 27 -3.74 -4.63 17.81
N ARG A 28 -4.58 -5.34 17.05
CA ARG A 28 -5.95 -4.89 16.70
C ARG A 28 -6.80 -4.50 17.91
N GLN A 29 -6.67 -5.20 19.03
CA GLN A 29 -7.44 -4.93 20.26
C GLN A 29 -7.08 -3.61 20.95
N TRP A 30 -5.94 -3.02 20.61
CA TRP A 30 -5.41 -1.81 21.24
C TRP A 30 -5.61 -0.55 20.40
N GLN A 31 -6.21 -0.68 19.21
CA GLN A 31 -6.42 0.43 18.27
C GLN A 31 -7.22 1.57 18.90
N GLU A 32 -8.34 1.24 19.55
CA GLU A 32 -9.19 2.24 20.22
C GLU A 32 -8.47 2.89 21.40
N VAL A 33 -7.71 2.11 22.19
CA VAL A 33 -6.93 2.65 23.32
C VAL A 33 -5.88 3.65 22.84
N LEU A 34 -5.17 3.34 21.75
CA LEU A 34 -4.17 4.23 21.16
C LEU A 34 -4.79 5.52 20.63
N LEU A 35 -5.88 5.41 19.87
CA LEU A 35 -6.60 6.57 19.35
C LEU A 35 -7.12 7.46 20.49
N LEU A 36 -7.73 6.85 21.51
CA LEU A 36 -8.19 7.56 22.70
C LEU A 36 -7.05 8.18 23.49
N SER A 37 -5.89 7.53 23.57
CA SER A 37 -4.71 8.08 24.25
C SER A 37 -4.26 9.37 23.57
N VAL A 38 -4.10 9.34 22.26
CA VAL A 38 -3.71 10.52 21.47
C VAL A 38 -4.74 11.65 21.61
N LEU A 39 -6.04 11.35 21.71
CA LEU A 39 -7.10 12.35 21.87
C LEU A 39 -7.25 12.88 23.31
N SER A 40 -7.02 12.03 24.31
CA SER A 40 -7.36 12.33 25.72
C SER A 40 -6.20 12.97 26.48
N PHE A 41 -4.98 12.83 26.00
CA PHE A 41 -3.80 13.39 26.67
C PHE A 41 -3.87 14.92 26.65
N ARG A 42 -3.81 15.55 27.82
CA ARG A 42 -3.87 17.01 27.94
C ARG A 42 -2.57 17.65 27.47
N GLU A 43 -1.43 17.06 27.83
CA GLU A 43 -0.10 17.56 27.49
C GLU A 43 0.28 17.25 26.04
N GLU A 44 0.70 18.27 25.31
CA GLU A 44 1.18 18.12 23.93
C GLU A 44 2.45 17.30 23.82
N LEU A 45 3.32 17.39 24.83
CA LEU A 45 4.57 16.66 24.88
C LEU A 45 4.34 15.14 24.92
N ASP A 46 3.40 14.66 25.74
CA ASP A 46 3.10 13.24 25.87
C ASP A 46 2.44 12.67 24.60
N ARG A 47 1.57 13.46 23.94
CA ARG A 47 0.98 13.08 22.64
C ARG A 47 2.06 12.94 21.57
N THR A 48 2.87 13.97 21.42
CA THR A 48 3.99 14.01 20.48
C THR A 48 4.93 12.84 20.71
N LYS A 49 5.29 12.58 21.97
CA LYS A 49 6.14 11.45 22.34
C LYS A 49 5.51 10.11 21.99
N LEU A 50 4.23 9.88 22.30
CA LEU A 50 3.55 8.64 21.95
C LEU A 50 3.57 8.38 20.43
N ILE A 51 3.26 9.41 19.64
CA ILE A 51 3.23 9.32 18.18
C ILE A 51 4.64 9.00 17.61
N ILE A 52 5.69 9.64 18.13
CA ILE A 52 7.07 9.34 17.74
C ILE A 52 7.43 7.89 18.10
N GLU A 53 7.12 7.45 19.32
CA GLU A 53 7.42 6.08 19.76
C GLU A 53 6.65 5.03 18.93
N MET A 54 5.41 5.32 18.53
CA MET A 54 4.66 4.46 17.59
C MET A 54 5.34 4.38 16.23
N SER A 55 5.77 5.51 15.68
CA SER A 55 6.50 5.56 14.41
C SER A 55 7.82 4.80 14.47
N GLU A 56 8.62 4.99 15.52
CA GLU A 56 9.89 4.28 15.71
C GLU A 56 9.68 2.78 15.86
N TYR A 57 8.67 2.37 16.63
CA TYR A 57 8.31 0.95 16.75
C TYR A 57 7.90 0.36 15.40
N ILE A 58 7.09 1.07 14.60
CA ILE A 58 6.69 0.62 13.25
C ILE A 58 7.91 0.44 12.34
N HIS A 59 8.88 1.34 12.37
CA HIS A 59 10.12 1.18 11.62
C HIS A 59 10.91 -0.05 12.10
N PHE A 60 10.96 -0.27 13.42
CA PHE A 60 11.63 -1.42 14.02
C PHE A 60 11.01 -2.76 13.61
N LEU A 61 9.68 -2.85 13.45
CA LEU A 61 8.98 -4.09 13.07
C LEU A 61 9.58 -4.78 11.84
N VAL A 62 10.01 -3.99 10.86
CA VAL A 62 10.46 -4.46 9.55
C VAL A 62 11.97 -4.28 9.35
N ALA A 63 12.69 -3.85 10.40
CA ALA A 63 14.08 -3.42 10.28
C ALA A 63 15.03 -4.54 9.85
N ASP A 64 14.85 -5.70 10.47
CA ASP A 64 15.74 -6.84 10.28
C ASP A 64 15.36 -7.69 9.06
N ASP A 65 14.16 -7.49 8.49
CA ASP A 65 13.70 -8.25 7.34
C ASP A 65 14.17 -7.63 6.02
N LYS A 66 15.20 -8.24 5.43
CA LYS A 66 15.81 -7.80 4.17
C LYS A 66 14.84 -7.79 2.99
N THR A 67 13.88 -8.72 2.93
CA THR A 67 12.92 -8.80 1.82
C THR A 67 11.92 -7.66 1.90
N ILE A 68 11.44 -7.33 3.11
CA ILE A 68 10.54 -6.19 3.31
C ILE A 68 11.29 -4.86 3.09
N GLN A 69 12.54 -4.74 3.55
CA GLN A 69 13.35 -3.55 3.23
C GLN A 69 13.58 -3.38 1.73
N TYR A 70 13.81 -4.48 1.01
CA TYR A 70 13.91 -4.48 -0.45
C TYR A 70 12.59 -4.05 -1.12
N LEU A 71 11.45 -4.55 -0.64
CA LEU A 71 10.12 -4.10 -1.07
C LEU A 71 9.94 -2.59 -0.89
N LEU A 72 10.22 -2.06 0.30
CA LEU A 72 10.10 -0.62 0.58
C LEU A 72 11.02 0.22 -0.33
N THR A 73 12.20 -0.33 -0.66
CA THR A 73 13.13 0.29 -1.63
C THR A 73 12.54 0.31 -3.04
N ILE A 74 11.94 -0.79 -3.51
CA ILE A 74 11.27 -0.86 -4.81
C ILE A 74 10.13 0.16 -4.87
N ILE A 75 9.26 0.19 -3.86
CA ILE A 75 8.12 1.12 -3.76
C ILE A 75 8.61 2.56 -3.83
N SER A 76 9.66 2.89 -3.06
CA SER A 76 10.23 4.24 -3.04
C SER A 76 10.81 4.64 -4.39
N LYS A 77 11.54 3.74 -5.05
CA LYS A 77 12.07 3.96 -6.41
C LYS A 77 10.96 4.11 -7.45
N LYS A 78 9.91 3.30 -7.35
CA LYS A 78 8.75 3.37 -8.23
C LYS A 78 8.06 4.72 -8.11
N TYR A 79 7.79 5.18 -6.89
CA TYR A 79 7.25 6.54 -6.66
C TYR A 79 8.10 7.61 -7.36
N LEU A 80 9.42 7.59 -7.18
CA LEU A 80 10.33 8.57 -7.79
C LEU A 80 10.37 8.53 -9.32
N SER A 81 9.99 7.41 -9.93
CA SER A 81 9.94 7.26 -11.40
C SER A 81 8.68 7.86 -12.03
N LEU A 82 7.65 8.13 -11.24
CA LEU A 82 6.34 8.55 -11.74
C LEU A 82 6.31 10.06 -11.96
N LYS A 83 5.66 10.48 -13.04
CA LYS A 83 5.44 11.91 -13.34
C LYS A 83 4.15 12.39 -12.69
N ILE A 84 4.11 12.37 -11.37
CA ILE A 84 2.92 12.74 -10.59
C ILE A 84 3.00 14.22 -10.17
N PRO A 85 1.88 14.95 -10.18
CA PRO A 85 1.83 16.30 -9.65
C PRO A 85 2.29 16.41 -8.19
N ARG A 86 2.93 17.54 -7.84
CA ARG A 86 3.49 17.78 -6.50
C ARG A 86 2.46 17.92 -5.38
N TRP A 87 1.18 18.10 -5.71
CA TRP A 87 0.11 18.25 -4.71
C TRP A 87 -0.39 16.91 -4.16
N TYR A 88 0.00 15.77 -4.73
CA TYR A 88 -0.34 14.47 -4.17
C TYR A 88 0.64 14.03 -3.10
N HIS A 89 0.11 13.42 -2.04
CA HIS A 89 0.94 13.01 -0.93
C HIS A 89 1.85 11.81 -1.31
N PRO A 90 3.20 11.93 -1.22
CA PRO A 90 4.13 10.86 -1.59
C PRO A 90 3.83 9.52 -0.87
N THR A 91 3.42 9.62 0.39
CA THR A 91 3.07 8.46 1.22
C THR A 91 1.81 7.74 0.76
N ALA A 92 0.81 8.46 0.25
CA ALA A 92 -0.38 7.82 -0.29
C ALA A 92 -0.02 6.96 -1.51
N ILE A 93 0.85 7.46 -2.39
CA ILE A 93 1.31 6.71 -3.56
C ILE A 93 2.13 5.48 -3.14
N ARG A 94 3.03 5.61 -2.14
CA ARG A 94 3.75 4.45 -1.58
C ARG A 94 2.81 3.42 -0.97
N ALA A 95 1.74 3.86 -0.30
CA ALA A 95 0.71 2.98 0.24
C ALA A 95 -0.06 2.25 -0.87
N LEU A 96 -0.37 2.91 -1.98
CA LEU A 96 -0.97 2.27 -3.17
C LEU A 96 -0.08 1.15 -3.72
N TYR A 97 1.22 1.40 -3.88
CA TYR A 97 2.15 0.36 -4.36
C TYR A 97 2.39 -0.75 -3.35
N LEU A 98 2.33 -0.47 -2.05
CA LEU A 98 2.34 -1.51 -1.02
C LEU A 98 1.11 -2.41 -1.17
N ASP A 99 -0.07 -1.84 -1.34
CA ASP A 99 -1.32 -2.59 -1.57
C ASP A 99 -1.25 -3.41 -2.85
N MET A 100 -0.86 -2.82 -3.98
CA MET A 100 -0.66 -3.56 -5.22
C MET A 100 0.33 -4.72 -5.06
N THR A 101 1.44 -4.52 -4.34
CA THR A 101 2.42 -5.58 -4.12
C THR A 101 1.90 -6.68 -3.21
N ARG A 102 1.10 -6.32 -2.19
CA ARG A 102 0.40 -7.29 -1.33
C ARG A 102 -0.55 -8.15 -2.16
N PHE A 103 -1.32 -7.57 -3.07
CA PHE A 103 -2.15 -8.35 -3.99
C PHE A 103 -1.33 -9.32 -4.82
N VAL A 104 -0.31 -8.81 -5.51
CA VAL A 104 0.52 -9.64 -6.41
C VAL A 104 1.21 -10.80 -5.67
N ASN A 105 1.70 -10.58 -4.45
CA ASN A 105 2.46 -11.59 -3.70
C ASN A 105 1.61 -12.45 -2.74
N CYS A 106 0.38 -12.01 -2.44
CA CYS A 106 -0.54 -12.71 -1.57
C CYS A 106 -1.84 -13.14 -2.26
N ALA A 107 -1.93 -13.09 -3.60
CA ALA A 107 -3.10 -13.52 -4.38
C ALA A 107 -3.44 -15.03 -4.29
N THR A 108 -2.78 -15.77 -3.41
CA THR A 108 -3.18 -17.13 -3.01
C THR A 108 -3.98 -17.14 -1.70
N ASP A 109 -4.08 -15.99 -1.03
CA ASP A 109 -4.79 -15.79 0.22
C ASP A 109 -6.23 -15.38 -0.09
N ILE A 110 -7.16 -16.30 0.14
CA ILE A 110 -8.58 -16.18 -0.20
C ILE A 110 -9.19 -14.90 0.41
N ASP A 111 -8.73 -14.48 1.58
CA ASP A 111 -9.22 -13.27 2.25
C ASP A 111 -8.83 -11.99 1.48
N ILE A 112 -7.64 -11.95 0.89
CA ILE A 112 -7.16 -10.82 0.08
C ILE A 112 -7.86 -10.79 -1.28
N ILE A 113 -8.09 -11.96 -1.87
CA ILE A 113 -8.83 -12.08 -3.15
C ILE A 113 -10.29 -11.66 -2.97
N ASN A 114 -10.94 -12.09 -1.88
CA ASN A 114 -12.36 -11.81 -1.61
C ASN A 114 -12.63 -10.39 -1.14
N ALA A 115 -11.65 -9.72 -0.52
CA ALA A 115 -11.78 -8.30 -0.15
C ALA A 115 -11.91 -7.39 -1.39
N GLY A 116 -11.46 -7.85 -2.56
CA GLY A 116 -11.44 -7.07 -3.79
C GLY A 116 -10.52 -5.84 -3.71
N ILE A 117 -10.29 -5.19 -4.85
CA ILE A 117 -9.54 -3.93 -4.89
C ILE A 117 -10.38 -2.75 -4.36
N GLU A 118 -11.70 -2.91 -4.24
CA GLU A 118 -12.59 -1.88 -3.67
C GLU A 118 -12.42 -1.67 -2.16
N GLN A 119 -11.99 -2.68 -1.39
CA GLN A 119 -11.56 -2.50 0.00
C GLN A 119 -10.06 -2.20 0.14
N SER A 120 -9.37 -2.07 -0.99
CA SER A 120 -7.95 -1.80 -1.04
C SER A 120 -7.68 -0.31 -1.15
N PHE A 121 -6.48 0.12 -0.75
CA PHE A 121 -6.10 1.53 -0.62
C PHE A 121 -6.57 2.22 0.65
N LEU A 122 -7.03 1.48 1.68
CA LEU A 122 -7.45 2.09 2.95
C LEU A 122 -6.34 2.94 3.58
N LEU A 123 -5.09 2.47 3.58
CA LEU A 123 -3.98 3.28 4.09
C LEU A 123 -3.75 4.54 3.21
N ALA A 124 -3.82 4.40 1.90
CA ALA A 124 -3.66 5.54 0.99
C ALA A 124 -4.81 6.55 1.12
N TYR A 125 -6.04 6.08 1.33
CA TYR A 125 -7.24 6.91 1.51
C TYR A 125 -7.18 7.70 2.81
N GLU A 126 -6.69 7.08 3.89
CA GLU A 126 -6.48 7.80 5.15
C GLU A 126 -5.44 8.92 4.97
N ILE A 127 -4.48 8.78 4.07
CA ILE A 127 -3.46 9.82 3.82
C ILE A 127 -3.96 10.89 2.85
N ASP A 128 -4.56 10.49 1.73
CA ASP A 128 -4.95 11.39 0.63
C ASP A 128 -6.26 10.90 -0.01
N GLN A 129 -7.37 11.37 0.55
CA GLN A 129 -8.72 11.02 0.09
C GLN A 129 -8.97 11.49 -1.34
N GLU A 130 -8.47 12.68 -1.71
CA GLU A 130 -8.69 13.25 -3.04
C GLU A 130 -8.01 12.40 -4.12
N LEU A 131 -6.77 11.96 -3.87
CA LEU A 131 -6.07 11.03 -4.75
C LEU A 131 -6.88 9.75 -4.97
N VAL A 132 -7.27 9.08 -3.88
CA VAL A 132 -7.93 7.77 -3.97
C VAL A 132 -9.31 7.89 -4.62
N THR A 133 -10.12 8.88 -4.23
CA THR A 133 -11.42 9.12 -4.86
C THR A 133 -11.26 9.46 -6.35
N GLY A 134 -10.26 10.27 -6.70
CA GLY A 134 -9.94 10.56 -8.11
C GLY A 134 -9.54 9.32 -8.91
N LEU A 135 -8.79 8.39 -8.30
CA LEU A 135 -8.41 7.12 -8.93
C LEU A 135 -9.60 6.16 -9.09
N VAL A 136 -10.45 6.02 -8.06
CA VAL A 136 -11.66 5.17 -8.13
C VAL A 136 -12.59 5.67 -9.23
N LEU A 137 -12.87 6.98 -9.26
CA LEU A 137 -13.68 7.59 -10.33
C LEU A 137 -13.02 7.40 -11.70
N ALA A 138 -11.69 7.52 -11.80
CA ALA A 138 -10.99 7.30 -13.05
C ALA A 138 -11.06 5.84 -13.50
N ILE A 139 -11.09 4.86 -12.60
CA ILE A 139 -11.27 3.44 -12.94
C ILE A 139 -12.72 3.17 -13.38
N GLU A 140 -13.70 3.69 -12.63
CA GLU A 140 -15.14 3.51 -12.92
C GLU A 140 -15.55 4.18 -14.24
N ILE A 141 -15.10 5.41 -14.48
CA ILE A 141 -15.47 6.19 -15.67
C ILE A 141 -14.50 5.90 -16.84
N GLY A 142 -13.25 5.57 -16.54
CA GLY A 142 -12.13 5.52 -17.50
C GLY A 142 -11.99 4.23 -18.31
N ARG A 143 -12.93 3.29 -18.23
CA ARG A 143 -13.12 2.32 -19.34
C ARG A 143 -13.66 2.98 -20.62
N THR A 144 -13.88 4.32 -20.63
CA THR A 144 -14.48 5.01 -21.78
C THR A 144 -13.83 6.33 -22.22
N ARG A 145 -12.90 6.98 -21.48
CA ARG A 145 -12.34 8.31 -21.90
C ARG A 145 -10.89 8.61 -21.44
N HIS A 146 -10.11 9.19 -22.35
CA HIS A 146 -8.65 9.44 -22.29
C HIS A 146 -8.15 10.67 -21.50
N SER A 147 -8.86 11.18 -20.48
CA SER A 147 -8.49 12.47 -19.86
C SER A 147 -8.40 12.43 -18.34
N TYR A 148 -7.48 11.62 -17.81
CA TYR A 148 -7.19 11.60 -16.37
C TYR A 148 -5.75 12.00 -16.09
N ARG A 149 -5.58 12.89 -15.10
CA ARG A 149 -4.29 13.46 -14.68
C ARG A 149 -3.32 12.43 -14.08
N ASN A 150 -3.79 11.22 -13.78
CA ASN A 150 -3.04 10.14 -13.11
C ASN A 150 -2.97 8.85 -13.95
N ILE A 151 -2.85 8.99 -15.27
CA ILE A 151 -2.97 7.87 -16.22
C ILE A 151 -2.00 6.70 -15.91
N GLU A 152 -0.81 7.00 -15.38
CA GLU A 152 0.17 5.98 -14.99
C GLU A 152 -0.27 5.15 -13.77
N LEU A 153 -0.89 5.78 -12.76
CA LEU A 153 -1.38 5.08 -11.56
C LEU A 153 -2.64 4.28 -11.87
N VAL A 154 -3.58 4.85 -12.63
CA VAL A 154 -4.79 4.16 -13.07
C VAL A 154 -4.42 2.92 -13.88
N PHE A 155 -3.43 3.05 -14.78
CA PHE A 155 -2.90 1.93 -15.54
C PHE A 155 -2.29 0.84 -14.65
N ASP A 156 -1.43 1.21 -13.69
CA ASP A 156 -0.79 0.24 -12.77
C ASP A 156 -1.82 -0.49 -11.88
N ILE A 157 -2.87 0.22 -11.43
CA ILE A 157 -3.98 -0.39 -10.69
C ILE A 157 -4.76 -1.36 -11.57
N GLY A 158 -5.08 -0.97 -12.81
CA GLY A 158 -5.76 -1.85 -13.77
C GLY A 158 -4.94 -3.10 -14.12
N PHE A 159 -3.62 -2.97 -14.24
CA PHE A 159 -2.73 -4.13 -14.47
C PHE A 159 -2.79 -5.07 -13.26
N THR A 160 -2.75 -4.51 -12.05
CA THR A 160 -2.87 -5.29 -10.82
C THR A 160 -4.21 -6.01 -10.74
N GLN A 161 -5.31 -5.32 -11.07
CA GLN A 161 -6.66 -5.89 -11.14
C GLN A 161 -6.70 -7.09 -12.09
N MET A 162 -6.18 -6.93 -13.31
CA MET A 162 -6.13 -8.00 -14.30
C MET A 162 -5.39 -9.24 -13.77
N LEU A 163 -4.28 -9.04 -13.07
CA LEU A 163 -3.50 -10.14 -12.47
C LEU A 163 -4.26 -10.80 -11.30
N VAL A 164 -4.92 -10.02 -10.44
CA VAL A 164 -5.75 -10.55 -9.33
C VAL A 164 -6.96 -11.33 -9.85
N GLU A 165 -7.64 -10.83 -10.88
CA GLU A 165 -8.77 -11.55 -11.48
C GLU A 165 -8.30 -12.84 -12.16
N ALA A 166 -7.13 -12.85 -12.80
CA ALA A 166 -6.53 -14.07 -13.32
C ALA A 166 -6.26 -15.12 -12.24
N TYR A 167 -5.91 -14.70 -11.01
CA TYR A 167 -5.83 -15.61 -9.86
C TYR A 167 -7.22 -16.07 -9.37
N ARG A 168 -8.18 -15.15 -9.27
CA ARG A 168 -9.52 -15.42 -8.73
C ARG A 168 -10.32 -16.38 -9.60
N PHE A 169 -10.29 -16.16 -10.91
CA PHE A 169 -11.05 -16.99 -11.85
C PHE A 169 -10.31 -18.27 -12.23
N GLY A 170 -9.04 -18.41 -11.85
CA GLY A 170 -8.28 -19.66 -11.91
C GLY A 170 -8.41 -20.32 -13.28
N ASP A 171 -9.23 -21.36 -13.34
CA ASP A 171 -9.40 -22.25 -14.50
C ASP A 171 -10.44 -21.75 -15.54
N ASN A 172 -11.19 -20.69 -15.25
CA ASN A 172 -12.14 -20.12 -16.22
C ASN A 172 -11.41 -19.17 -17.19
N LEU A 173 -10.69 -19.78 -18.13
CA LEU A 173 -9.89 -19.10 -19.13
C LEU A 173 -10.70 -18.11 -19.98
N GLU A 174 -11.98 -18.38 -20.23
CA GLU A 174 -12.85 -17.52 -21.03
C GLU A 174 -13.08 -16.17 -20.35
N VAL A 175 -13.44 -16.18 -19.06
CA VAL A 175 -13.60 -14.95 -18.26
C VAL A 175 -12.30 -14.16 -18.14
N CYS A 176 -11.18 -14.86 -17.96
CA CYS A 176 -9.86 -14.22 -17.97
C CYS A 176 -9.61 -13.52 -19.31
N LEU A 177 -9.83 -14.20 -20.45
CA LEU A 177 -9.60 -13.68 -21.80
C LEU A 177 -10.49 -12.49 -22.17
N ASP A 178 -11.72 -12.44 -21.67
CA ASP A 178 -12.62 -11.31 -21.84
C ASP A 178 -12.12 -10.07 -21.08
N LEU A 179 -11.73 -10.23 -19.81
CA LEU A 179 -11.13 -9.15 -19.01
C LEU A 179 -9.82 -8.64 -19.63
N PHE A 180 -9.02 -9.54 -20.23
CA PHE A 180 -7.84 -9.16 -21.00
C PHE A 180 -8.17 -8.25 -22.19
N HIS A 181 -9.29 -8.50 -22.86
CA HIS A 181 -9.61 -7.78 -24.09
C HIS A 181 -9.89 -6.30 -23.82
N ASP A 182 -10.68 -6.01 -22.79
CA ASP A 182 -10.99 -4.63 -22.38
C ASP A 182 -9.71 -3.87 -22.00
N TYR A 183 -8.81 -4.52 -21.24
CA TYR A 183 -7.57 -3.89 -20.77
C TYR A 183 -6.55 -3.65 -21.89
N ILE A 184 -6.55 -4.45 -22.95
CA ILE A 184 -5.63 -4.29 -24.09
C ILE A 184 -5.82 -2.94 -24.78
N ASP A 185 -7.07 -2.47 -24.91
CA ASP A 185 -7.35 -1.19 -25.55
C ASP A 185 -6.85 -0.04 -24.68
N ASP A 186 -7.12 -0.08 -23.38
CA ASP A 186 -6.57 0.87 -22.40
C ASP A 186 -5.03 0.89 -22.43
N ALA A 187 -4.42 -0.30 -22.47
CA ALA A 187 -2.97 -0.44 -22.56
C ALA A 187 -2.40 0.10 -23.88
N THR A 188 -3.07 -0.15 -25.01
CA THR A 188 -2.63 0.35 -26.32
C THR A 188 -2.68 1.88 -26.36
N ASN A 189 -3.69 2.48 -25.74
CA ASN A 189 -3.84 3.93 -25.65
C ASN A 189 -2.82 4.56 -24.69
N PHE A 190 -2.49 3.88 -23.59
CA PHE A 190 -1.45 4.32 -22.65
C PHE A 190 -0.05 4.19 -23.24
N ASN A 191 0.28 3.03 -23.81
CA ASN A 191 1.54 2.71 -24.45
C ASN A 191 1.35 1.60 -25.47
N SER A 192 1.49 1.94 -26.75
CA SER A 192 1.29 1.00 -27.87
C SER A 192 2.19 -0.23 -27.81
N GLU A 193 3.41 -0.13 -27.28
CA GLU A 193 4.30 -1.28 -27.08
C GLU A 193 3.72 -2.27 -26.07
N ILE A 194 3.22 -1.77 -24.94
CA ILE A 194 2.60 -2.61 -23.90
C ILE A 194 1.32 -3.25 -24.43
N GLY A 195 0.47 -2.47 -25.12
CA GLY A 195 -0.73 -2.99 -25.77
C GLY A 195 -0.41 -4.10 -26.78
N ASN A 196 0.64 -3.95 -27.59
CA ASN A 196 1.07 -4.99 -28.53
C ASN A 196 1.60 -6.25 -27.81
N LYS A 197 2.39 -6.11 -26.74
CA LYS A 197 2.85 -7.26 -25.93
C LYS A 197 1.67 -8.01 -25.30
N LEU A 198 0.66 -7.30 -24.80
CA LEU A 198 -0.56 -7.91 -24.25
C LEU A 198 -1.38 -8.63 -25.34
N LYS A 199 -1.50 -8.07 -26.55
CA LYS A 199 -2.16 -8.73 -27.69
C LYS A 199 -1.48 -10.06 -28.04
N LEU A 200 -0.14 -10.06 -28.09
CA LEU A 200 0.63 -11.28 -28.35
C LEU A 200 0.41 -12.34 -27.26
N LEU A 201 0.43 -11.94 -25.98
CA LEU A 201 0.13 -12.85 -24.87
C LEU A 201 -1.30 -13.40 -24.94
N GLN A 202 -2.29 -12.55 -25.26
CA GLN A 202 -3.68 -12.97 -25.41
C GLN A 202 -3.84 -13.99 -26.54
N GLN A 203 -3.16 -13.78 -27.67
CA GLN A 203 -3.16 -14.75 -28.78
C GLN A 203 -2.52 -16.08 -28.36
N GLU A 204 -1.36 -16.03 -27.68
CA GLU A 204 -0.71 -17.23 -27.17
C GLU A 204 -1.61 -18.00 -26.19
N PHE A 205 -2.35 -17.30 -25.33
CA PHE A 205 -3.30 -17.92 -24.41
C PHE A 205 -4.47 -18.60 -25.12
N LYS A 206 -4.96 -18.02 -26.23
CA LYS A 206 -6.00 -18.64 -27.07
C LYS A 206 -5.47 -19.90 -27.77
N GLU A 207 -4.25 -19.85 -28.31
CA GLU A 207 -3.62 -20.95 -29.05
C GLU A 207 -3.24 -22.13 -28.13
N CYS A 208 -2.73 -21.85 -26.93
CA CYS A 208 -2.29 -22.87 -25.96
C CYS A 208 -3.35 -23.25 -24.93
N SER A 209 -4.63 -22.96 -25.16
CA SER A 209 -5.74 -23.10 -24.19
C SER A 209 -5.82 -24.46 -23.49
N LYS A 210 -5.44 -25.57 -24.15
CA LYS A 210 -5.47 -26.93 -23.58
C LYS A 210 -4.33 -27.24 -22.60
N GLU A 211 -3.23 -26.51 -22.63
CA GLU A 211 -2.02 -26.73 -21.79
C GLU A 211 -1.72 -25.57 -20.84
N LEU A 212 -2.60 -24.56 -20.86
CA LEU A 212 -2.46 -23.35 -20.09
C LEU A 212 -2.99 -23.59 -18.69
N THR A 213 -2.19 -23.21 -17.70
CA THR A 213 -2.62 -23.19 -16.29
C THR A 213 -2.69 -21.74 -15.85
N CYS A 214 -3.57 -21.40 -14.90
CA CYS A 214 -3.67 -20.06 -14.33
C CYS A 214 -2.31 -19.55 -13.86
N LYS A 215 -1.49 -20.43 -13.28
CA LYS A 215 -0.12 -20.11 -12.88
C LYS A 215 0.73 -19.60 -14.05
N LYS A 216 0.71 -20.26 -15.22
CA LYS A 216 1.45 -19.80 -16.40
C LYS A 216 0.97 -18.43 -16.89
N ILE A 217 -0.33 -18.17 -16.83
CA ILE A 217 -0.92 -16.89 -17.22
C ILE A 217 -0.40 -15.80 -16.30
N VAL A 218 -0.60 -15.99 -15.00
CA VAL A 218 -0.13 -15.09 -13.95
C VAL A 218 1.36 -14.82 -14.06
N ASP A 219 2.19 -15.86 -14.19
CA ASP A 219 3.65 -15.71 -14.29
C ASP A 219 4.03 -14.82 -15.49
N LYS A 220 3.36 -15.00 -16.64
CA LYS A 220 3.60 -14.18 -17.83
C LYS A 220 3.13 -12.75 -17.68
N LEU A 221 1.96 -12.52 -17.08
CA LEU A 221 1.49 -11.17 -16.78
C LEU A 221 2.40 -10.45 -15.80
N GLN A 222 2.83 -11.17 -14.76
CA GLN A 222 3.72 -10.64 -13.75
C GLN A 222 5.06 -10.25 -14.37
N ASN A 223 5.62 -11.10 -15.22
CA ASN A 223 6.84 -10.78 -15.95
C ASN A 223 6.67 -9.55 -16.85
N LEU A 224 5.57 -9.46 -17.58
CA LEU A 224 5.29 -8.28 -18.41
C LEU A 224 5.14 -7.00 -17.56
N MET A 225 4.46 -7.08 -16.42
CA MET A 225 4.28 -5.97 -15.48
C MET A 225 5.63 -5.49 -14.93
N VAL A 226 6.52 -6.43 -14.54
CA VAL A 226 7.87 -6.12 -14.08
C VAL A 226 8.72 -5.51 -15.20
N GLU A 227 8.71 -6.11 -16.39
CA GLU A 227 9.50 -5.65 -17.53
C GLU A 227 9.09 -4.25 -18.00
N THR A 228 7.78 -4.00 -18.11
CA THR A 228 7.27 -2.76 -18.73
C THR A 228 7.06 -1.62 -17.75
N ARG A 229 6.80 -1.93 -16.47
CA ARG A 229 6.40 -0.93 -15.46
C ARG A 229 7.22 -0.99 -14.18
N ASN A 230 8.10 -1.97 -14.02
CA ASN A 230 9.00 -2.13 -12.87
C ASN A 230 8.27 -2.16 -11.51
N PHE A 231 7.11 -2.83 -11.45
CA PHE A 231 6.42 -3.11 -10.19
C PHE A 231 5.80 -4.52 -10.22
N GLY A 232 5.31 -4.98 -9.06
CA GLY A 232 4.72 -6.30 -8.90
C GLY A 232 5.71 -7.46 -9.03
N HIS A 233 6.94 -7.22 -8.59
CA HIS A 233 7.99 -8.24 -8.46
C HIS A 233 7.50 -9.41 -7.60
N ASN A 234 7.81 -10.65 -8.03
CA ASN A 234 7.58 -11.84 -7.21
C ASN A 234 8.66 -11.92 -6.13
N LEU A 235 8.31 -11.54 -4.91
CA LEU A 235 9.21 -11.50 -3.78
C LEU A 235 9.33 -12.85 -3.06
N GLN A 236 8.55 -13.86 -3.46
CA GLN A 236 8.52 -15.18 -2.84
C GLN A 236 8.35 -15.13 -1.31
N LEU A 237 7.42 -14.28 -0.86
CA LEU A 237 7.21 -14.02 0.58
C LEU A 237 6.84 -15.30 1.34
N SER A 238 7.52 -15.53 2.47
CA SER A 238 7.12 -16.59 3.41
C SER A 238 5.80 -16.26 4.10
N SER A 239 5.16 -17.25 4.72
CA SER A 239 3.94 -17.03 5.50
C SER A 239 4.16 -16.05 6.66
N GLU A 240 5.34 -16.07 7.29
CA GLU A 240 5.75 -15.11 8.32
C GLU A 240 5.86 -13.70 7.75
N GLN A 241 6.49 -13.54 6.59
CA GLN A 241 6.64 -12.25 5.93
C GLN A 241 5.31 -11.65 5.50
N LYS A 242 4.39 -12.47 4.96
CA LYS A 242 3.03 -12.02 4.62
C LYS A 242 2.30 -11.47 5.85
N LYS A 243 2.38 -12.18 6.98
CA LYS A 243 1.82 -11.72 8.27
C LYS A 243 2.51 -10.45 8.77
N LEU A 244 3.83 -10.37 8.67
CA LEU A 244 4.59 -9.19 9.10
C LEU A 244 4.22 -7.95 8.27
N ILE A 245 4.08 -8.07 6.95
CA ILE A 245 3.61 -6.98 6.09
C ILE A 245 2.20 -6.55 6.47
N GLN A 246 1.30 -7.49 6.80
CA GLN A 246 -0.04 -7.16 7.28
C GLN A 246 0.01 -6.36 8.59
N VAL A 247 0.80 -6.83 9.56
CA VAL A 247 0.98 -6.14 10.85
C VAL A 247 1.58 -4.74 10.65
N TYR A 248 2.57 -4.61 9.77
CA TYR A 248 3.17 -3.34 9.42
C TYR A 248 2.15 -2.41 8.76
N TYR A 249 1.35 -2.90 7.81
CA TYR A 249 0.30 -2.13 7.14
C TYR A 249 -0.75 -1.62 8.14
N ASP A 250 -1.27 -2.49 9.00
CA ASP A 250 -2.28 -2.15 10.00
C ASP A 250 -1.74 -1.15 11.02
N ALA A 251 -0.47 -1.29 11.42
CA ALA A 251 0.19 -0.35 12.32
C ALA A 251 0.33 1.05 11.71
N ASN A 252 0.78 1.14 10.44
CA ASN A 252 0.84 2.42 9.72
C ASN A 252 -0.56 3.05 9.58
N LYS A 253 -1.60 2.25 9.33
CA LYS A 253 -2.98 2.74 9.25
C LYS A 253 -3.45 3.36 10.55
N ILE A 254 -3.14 2.76 11.70
CA ILE A 254 -3.48 3.33 13.01
C ILE A 254 -2.72 4.62 13.25
N LEU A 255 -1.43 4.65 12.92
CA LEU A 255 -0.61 5.86 13.07
C LEU A 255 -1.19 7.02 12.26
N VAL A 256 -1.52 6.81 10.99
CA VAL A 256 -2.17 7.82 10.14
C VAL A 256 -3.52 8.25 10.72
N LYS A 257 -4.34 7.32 11.20
CA LYS A 257 -5.60 7.65 11.90
C LYS A 257 -5.37 8.55 13.12
N CYS A 258 -4.31 8.30 13.88
CA CYS A 258 -3.94 9.15 15.02
C CYS A 258 -3.49 10.54 14.56
N LEU A 259 -2.73 10.64 13.47
CA LEU A 259 -2.32 11.93 12.89
C LEU A 259 -3.53 12.75 12.41
N ASN A 260 -4.56 12.07 11.88
CA ASN A 260 -5.78 12.66 11.34
C ASN A 260 -6.90 12.90 12.36
N SER A 261 -6.78 12.39 13.59
CA SER A 261 -7.84 12.48 14.60
C SER A 261 -8.03 13.88 15.19
N GLY A 262 -7.43 14.92 14.58
CA GLY A 262 -7.41 16.28 15.12
C GLY A 262 -6.45 16.45 16.31
N CYS A 263 -5.47 15.55 16.46
CA CYS A 263 -4.43 15.72 17.47
C CYS A 263 -3.61 16.99 17.18
N LYS A 264 -3.33 17.77 18.23
CA LYS A 264 -2.47 18.96 18.12
C LYS A 264 -1.02 18.49 18.11
N LEU A 265 -0.43 18.46 16.91
CA LEU A 265 0.98 18.25 16.62
C LEU A 265 1.46 19.43 15.77
N SER A 266 2.75 19.78 15.87
CA SER A 266 3.35 20.76 14.95
C SER A 266 3.30 20.24 13.52
N GLU A 267 3.04 21.13 12.55
CA GLU A 267 3.01 20.79 11.12
C GLU A 267 4.31 20.15 10.64
N GLN A 268 5.46 20.64 11.14
CA GLN A 268 6.77 20.08 10.83
C GLN A 268 6.88 18.60 11.22
N LEU A 269 6.58 18.27 12.49
CA LEU A 269 6.64 16.89 12.96
C LEU A 269 5.67 15.97 12.20
N ARG A 270 4.46 16.46 11.87
CA ARG A 270 3.50 15.69 11.07
C ARG A 270 4.12 15.34 9.71
N ALA A 271 4.67 16.33 9.01
CA ALA A 271 5.32 16.12 7.73
C ALA A 271 6.51 15.15 7.83
N GLU A 272 7.37 15.29 8.86
CA GLU A 272 8.50 14.37 9.09
C GLU A 272 8.04 12.92 9.28
N ILE A 273 6.98 12.68 10.06
CA ILE A 273 6.44 11.34 10.24
C ILE A 273 5.85 10.83 8.93
N GLU A 274 4.97 11.61 8.30
CA GLU A 274 4.28 11.20 7.07
C GLU A 274 5.26 10.88 5.95
N GLU A 275 6.31 11.69 5.77
CA GLU A 275 7.33 11.45 4.77
C GLU A 275 8.16 10.18 5.02
N THR A 276 8.38 9.81 6.29
CA THR A 276 9.15 8.61 6.65
C THR A 276 8.34 7.32 6.58
N LEU A 277 7.00 7.39 6.65
CA LEU A 277 6.13 6.22 6.49
C LEU A 277 6.42 5.49 5.17
N LEU A 278 6.53 4.16 5.26
CA LEU A 278 6.79 3.29 4.10
C LEU A 278 8.11 3.56 3.36
N LEU A 279 9.11 4.18 4.03
CA LEU A 279 10.49 4.22 3.54
C LEU A 279 11.31 3.02 4.02
N PRO A 280 12.31 2.59 3.23
CA PRO A 280 13.35 1.72 3.76
C PRO A 280 14.15 2.45 4.84
N ILE A 281 14.63 1.71 5.84
CA ILE A 281 15.38 2.27 6.99
C ILE A 281 16.60 3.05 6.55
N VAL A 282 17.29 2.58 5.51
CA VAL A 282 18.47 3.27 4.95
C VAL A 282 18.14 4.71 4.55
N GLU A 283 16.96 4.96 3.99
CA GLU A 283 16.53 6.30 3.59
C GLU A 283 16.11 7.14 4.81
N ILE A 284 15.46 6.52 5.81
CA ILE A 284 15.09 7.19 7.06
C ILE A 284 16.35 7.64 7.82
N GLU A 285 17.35 6.76 7.95
CA GLU A 285 18.61 7.09 8.60
C GLU A 285 19.38 8.19 7.87
N LYS A 286 19.35 8.17 6.54
CA LYS A 286 19.97 9.22 5.71
C LYS A 286 19.35 10.59 6.02
N ARG A 287 18.01 10.69 6.01
CA ARG A 287 17.30 11.95 6.34
C ARG A 287 17.58 12.43 7.75
N LYS A 288 17.61 11.52 8.73
CA LYS A 288 17.96 11.83 10.13
C LYS A 288 19.39 12.37 10.28
N ARG A 289 20.33 12.02 9.38
CA ARG A 289 21.70 12.56 9.37
C ARG A 289 21.74 13.96 8.74
N GLU A 290 21.02 14.16 7.64
CA GLU A 290 20.93 15.45 6.95
C GLU A 290 20.32 16.52 7.86
N GLN A 291 19.23 16.21 8.57
CA GLN A 291 18.58 17.11 9.54
C GLN A 291 19.44 17.47 10.77
N LYS A 292 20.45 16.66 11.12
CA LYS A 292 21.37 16.97 12.24
C LYS A 292 22.53 17.88 11.83
N THR A 293 22.69 18.12 10.53
CA THR A 293 23.80 18.89 9.96
C THR A 293 23.38 20.32 9.61
N GLU A 294 22.07 20.62 9.65
CA GLU A 294 21.45 21.95 9.55
C GLU A 294 21.21 22.56 10.94
#